data_AF-A0A660NSD5-F1
#
_entry.id   AF-A0A660NSD5-F1
#
_cell.length_a   1.000
_cell.length_b   1.000
_cell.length_c   1.000
_cell.angle_alpha   90.00
_cell.angle_beta   90.00
_cell.angle_gamma   90.00
#
_symmetry.space_group_name_H-M   'P 1'
#
loop_
_entity.id
_entity.type
_entity.pdbx_description
1 polymer ?
#
loop_
_entity_poly.entity_id
_entity_poly.type
_entity_poly.pdbx_seq_one_letter_code
_entity_poly.pdbx_strand_id
1 'polypeptide(L)' 'MARFKRILLKLSGESLMGKQGYGIDTERLEDYARQIKEIQEMGV' A
#
# COMPACT_ATOMS: atom_id res chain seq x y z
N MET A 1 13.98 -7.35 14.39
CA MET A 1 13.93 -5.88 14.22
C MET A 1 13.79 -5.58 12.74
N ALA A 2 12.94 -4.63 12.35
CA ALA A 2 12.83 -4.20 10.96
C ALA A 2 14.18 -3.60 10.50
N ARG A 3 14.60 -3.94 9.28
CA ARG A 3 15.88 -3.47 8.71
C ARG A 3 15.91 -1.95 8.51
N PHE A 4 14.76 -1.35 8.24
CA PHE A 4 14.59 0.07 8.00
C PHE A 4 13.62 0.67 9.03
N LYS A 5 13.95 1.86 9.56
CA LYS A 5 13.12 2.62 10.52
C LYS A 5 12.21 3.67 9.87
N ARG A 6 12.40 3.92 8.58
CA ARG A 6 11.63 4.87 7.77
C ARG A 6 11.78 4.46 6.33
N ILE A 7 10.67 4.39 5.62
CA ILE A 7 10.61 3.92 4.24
C ILE A 7 9.80 4.92 3.43
N LEU A 8 10.28 5.25 2.23
CA LEU A 8 9.47 5.89 1.20
C LEU A 8 8.91 4.79 0.29
N LEU A 9 7.65 4.41 0.53
CA LEU A 9 6.98 3.41 -0.28
C LEU A 9 6.36 4.10 -1.51
N LYS A 10 6.83 3.76 -2.70
CA LYS A 10 6.26 4.23 -3.96
C LYS A 10 5.39 3.15 -4.58
N LEU A 11 4.13 3.49 -4.85
CA LEU A 11 3.19 2.66 -5.61
C LEU A 11 2.98 3.27 -7.01
N SER A 12 2.73 2.44 -8.02
CA SER A 12 2.36 2.92 -9.36
C SER A 12 0.85 3.09 -9.47
N GLY A 13 0.36 3.96 -10.37
CA GLY A 13 -1.08 4.13 -10.57
C GLY A 13 -1.75 2.84 -11.05
N GLU A 14 -1.06 2.08 -11.89
CA GLU A 14 -1.51 0.79 -12.42
C GLU A 14 -1.72 -0.25 -11.32
N SER A 15 -0.95 -0.20 -10.24
CA SER A 15 -1.13 -1.12 -9.10
C SER A 15 -2.45 -0.88 -8.34
N LEU A 16 -3.00 0.34 -8.42
CA LEU A 16 -4.27 0.72 -7.81
C LEU A 16 -5.48 0.40 -8.69
N MET A 17 -5.27 0.04 -9.95
CA MET A 17 -6.36 -0.19 -10.90
C MET A 17 -7.04 -1.56 -10.72
N GLY A 18 -6.39 -2.50 -10.01
CA GLY A 18 -6.98 -3.80 -9.71
C GLY A 18 -7.37 -4.59 -10.97
N LYS A 19 -8.63 -5.04 -11.05
CA LYS A 19 -9.17 -5.68 -12.28
C LYS A 19 -9.72 -4.65 -13.27
N GLN A 20 -9.85 -3.38 -12.86
CA GLN A 20 -10.32 -2.31 -13.72
C GLN A 20 -9.17 -1.87 -14.64
N GLY A 21 -9.48 -1.61 -15.91
CA GLY A 21 -8.48 -1.17 -16.90
C GLY A 21 -8.12 0.32 -16.79
N TYR A 22 -8.73 1.05 -15.86
CA TYR A 22 -8.47 2.46 -15.56
C TYR A 22 -9.01 2.83 -14.17
N GLY A 23 -8.60 3.97 -13.63
CA GLY A 23 -9.13 4.51 -12.37
C GLY A 23 -8.48 3.93 -11.12
N ILE A 24 -9.21 3.95 -10.01
CA ILE A 24 -8.77 3.40 -8.72
C ILE A 24 -9.79 2.35 -8.29
N ASP A 25 -9.33 1.13 -8.13
CA ASP A 25 -10.08 0.04 -7.53
C ASP A 25 -10.07 0.22 -6.00
N THR A 26 -11.26 0.41 -5.44
CA THR A 26 -11.42 0.71 -4.01
C THR A 26 -11.04 -0.46 -3.12
N GLU A 27 -11.26 -1.71 -3.56
CA GLU A 27 -10.86 -2.89 -2.80
C GLU A 27 -9.33 -2.96 -2.71
N ARG A 28 -8.63 -2.72 -3.84
CA ARG A 28 -7.16 -2.63 -3.86
C ARG A 28 -6.63 -1.53 -2.96
N LEU A 29 -7.28 -0.37 -2.99
CA LEU A 29 -6.89 0.77 -2.15
C LEU A 29 -7.03 0.42 -0.65
N GLU A 30 -8.15 -0.18 -0.26
CA GLU A 30 -8.38 -0.61 1.13
C GLU A 30 -7.39 -1.68 1.59
N ASP A 31 -7.04 -2.63 0.72
CA ASP A 31 -6.06 -3.66 1.02
C ASP A 31 -4.66 -3.09 1.25
N TYR A 32 -4.22 -2.15 0.41
CA TYR A 32 -2.95 -1.46 0.61
C TYR A 32 -2.97 -0.59 1.87
N ALA A 33 -4.06 0.13 2.13
CA ALA A 33 -4.18 0.95 3.34
C ALA A 33 -4.06 0.11 4.61
N ARG A 34 -4.70 -1.07 4.66
CA ARG A 34 -4.57 -2.01 5.79
C ARG A 34 -3.14 -2.51 5.98
N GLN A 35 -2.50 -2.99 4.92
CA GLN A 35 -1.13 -3.51 5.00
C GLN A 35 -0.12 -2.42 5.44
N ILE A 36 -0.27 -1.20 4.93
CA ILE A 36 0.59 -0.06 5.32
C ILE A 36 0.38 0.27 6.81
N LYS A 37 -0.87 0.26 7.27
CA LYS A 37 -1.19 0.50 8.69
C LYS A 37 -0.58 -0.57 9.59
N GLU A 38 -0.70 -1.85 9.23
CA GLU A 38 -0.12 -2.95 10.01
C GLU A 38 1.41 -2.79 10.16
N ILE A 39 2.11 -2.44 9.08
CA ILE A 39 3.57 -2.20 9.12
C ILE A 39 3.91 -0.98 9.98
N GLN A 40 3.11 0.09 9.91
CA GLN A 40 3.31 1.29 10.73
C GLN A 40 3.12 0.99 12.23
N GLU A 41 2.14 0.17 12.59
CA GLU A 41 1.88 -0.28 13.98
C GLU A 41 3.02 -1.15 14.52
N MET A 42 3.76 -1.84 13.64
CA MET A 42 4.99 -2.58 14.01
C MET A 42 6.20 -1.67 14.26
N GLY A 43 6.06 -0.34 14.12
CA GLY A 43 7.09 0.65 14.43
C GLY A 43 8.07 0.96 13.30
N VAL A 44 7.63 0.79 12.05
CA VAL A 44 8.37 1.15 10.81
C VAL A 44 7.88 2.46 10.23
#